data_AF-A0AAW0KFH5-F1
#
_entry.id   AF-A0AAW0KFH5-F1
#
_cell.length_a   1.000
_cell.length_b   1.000
_cell.length_c   1.000
_cell.angle_alpha   90.00
_cell.angle_beta   90.00
_cell.angle_gamma   90.00
#
_symmetry.space_group_name_H-M   'P 1'
#
loop_
_entity.id
_entity.type
_entity.pdbx_description
1 polymer ?
#
loop_
_entity_poly.entity_id
_entity_poly.type
_entity_poly.pdbx_seq_one_letter_code
_entity_poly.pdbx_strand_id
1 'polypeptide(L)' 'MRNASETLISVTLELGGKDAFIVCEDVDVDRVARIAVRAALQSSGQNCAGAKRFMYTGIFILHLSVKWPKL' A
#
# COMPACT_ATOMS: atom_id res chain seq x y z
N MET A 1 9.60 -19.21 -15.25
CA MET A 1 9.95 -18.89 -16.64
C MET A 1 11.13 -19.70 -17.16
N ARG A 2 12.34 -19.60 -16.57
CA ARG A 2 13.57 -20.28 -17.06
C ARG A 2 13.40 -21.78 -17.31
N ASN A 3 12.86 -22.55 -16.36
CA ASN A 3 12.69 -23.99 -16.55
C ASN A 3 11.53 -24.31 -17.52
N ALA A 4 10.53 -23.44 -17.59
CA ALA A 4 9.36 -23.65 -18.46
C ALA A 4 9.70 -23.45 -19.94
N SER A 5 10.76 -22.70 -20.28
CA SER A 5 11.18 -22.49 -21.67
C SER A 5 11.78 -23.74 -22.32
N GLU A 6 12.29 -24.70 -21.53
CA GLU A 6 12.87 -25.94 -22.05
C GLU A 6 11.81 -26.88 -22.62
N THR A 7 10.58 -26.81 -22.11
CA THR A 7 9.49 -27.73 -22.41
C THR A 7 8.26 -27.04 -23.01
N LEU A 8 8.36 -25.74 -23.29
CA LEU A 8 7.29 -24.90 -23.86
C LEU A 8 5.99 -24.93 -23.05
N ILE A 9 6.09 -25.12 -21.73
CA ILE A 9 4.94 -25.11 -20.84
C ILE A 9 4.48 -23.67 -20.61
N SER A 10 3.19 -23.39 -20.85
CA SER A 10 2.62 -22.08 -20.54
C SER A 10 2.63 -21.83 -19.04
N VAL A 11 2.95 -20.61 -18.61
CA VAL A 11 2.93 -20.21 -17.21
C VAL A 11 2.16 -18.90 -17.03
N THR A 12 1.44 -18.81 -15.91
CA THR A 12 0.85 -17.57 -15.40
C THR A 12 1.52 -17.24 -14.07
N LEU A 13 2.00 -16.01 -13.91
CA LEU A 13 2.81 -15.61 -12.76
C LEU A 13 2.23 -14.35 -12.13
N GLU A 14 1.60 -14.51 -10.97
CA GLU A 14 1.23 -13.39 -10.09
C GLU A 14 2.34 -13.24 -9.04
N LEU A 15 3.18 -12.22 -9.24
CA LEU A 15 4.32 -11.93 -8.36
C LEU A 15 3.97 -10.80 -7.39
N GLY A 16 4.87 -10.52 -6.45
CA GLY A 16 4.68 -9.41 -5.51
C GLY A 16 4.79 -8.03 -6.18
N GLY A 17 4.33 -7.01 -5.47
CA GLY A 17 4.44 -5.60 -5.87
C GLY A 17 5.06 -4.72 -4.79
N LYS A 18 5.40 -3.48 -5.16
CA LYS A 18 5.74 -2.38 -4.24
C LYS A 18 4.74 -1.24 -4.42
N ASP A 19 3.48 -1.51 -4.12
CA ASP A 19 2.37 -0.64 -4.53
C ASP A 19 2.39 0.72 -3.82
N ALA A 20 2.10 1.76 -4.61
CA ALA A 20 2.00 3.13 -4.12
C ALA A 20 0.59 3.41 -3.62
N PHE A 21 0.51 4.10 -2.49
CA PHE A 21 -0.70 4.64 -1.89
C PHE A 21 -0.60 6.16 -1.98
N ILE A 22 -1.31 6.74 -2.95
CA ILE A 22 -1.29 8.18 -3.23
C ILE A 22 -2.53 8.80 -2.61
N VAL A 23 -2.33 9.85 -1.81
CA VAL A 23 -3.40 10.63 -1.19
C VAL A 23 -3.43 12.02 -1.80
N CYS A 24 -4.59 12.40 -2.33
CA CYS A 24 -4.86 13.71 -2.91
C CYS A 24 -5.31 14.72 -1.84
N GLU A 25 -5.37 16.01 -2.19
CA GLU A 25 -5.69 17.11 -1.25
C GLU A 25 -7.13 17.10 -0.76
N ASP A 26 -8.05 16.55 -1.55
CA ASP A 26 -9.51 16.65 -1.39
C ASP A 26 -10.15 15.40 -0.77
N VAL A 27 -9.41 14.69 0.08
CA VAL A 27 -9.88 13.43 0.68
C VAL A 27 -10.51 13.61 2.06
N ASP A 28 -11.47 12.73 2.37
CA ASP A 28 -11.86 12.46 3.76
C ASP A 28 -10.71 11.75 4.49
N VAL A 29 -10.02 12.49 5.35
CA VAL A 29 -8.81 12.03 6.08
C VAL A 29 -9.11 10.84 6.97
N ASP A 30 -10.23 10.83 7.70
CA ASP A 30 -10.57 9.75 8.63
C ASP A 30 -10.83 8.45 7.87
N ARG A 31 -11.52 8.55 6.73
CA ARG A 31 -11.74 7.42 5.84
C ARG A 31 -10.43 6.90 5.27
N VAL A 32 -9.58 7.78 4.74
CA VAL A 32 -8.30 7.41 4.14
C VAL A 32 -7.37 6.78 5.17
N ALA A 33 -7.32 7.29 6.41
CA ALA A 33 -6.51 6.73 7.48
C ALA A 33 -6.88 5.26 7.78
N ARG A 34 -8.19 4.94 7.88
CA ARG A 34 -8.65 3.56 8.08
C ARG A 34 -8.24 2.64 6.93
N ILE A 35 -8.35 3.13 5.69
CA ILE A 35 -7.95 2.38 4.49
C ILE A 35 -6.44 2.16 4.50
N ALA A 36 -5.64 3.19 4.80
CA ALA A 36 -4.19 3.13 4.84
C ALA A 36 -3.68 2.09 5.86
N VAL A 37 -4.23 2.11 7.08
CA VAL A 37 -3.88 1.14 8.13
C VAL A 37 -4.18 -0.28 7.68
N ARG A 38 -5.38 -0.53 7.14
CA ARG A 38 -5.73 -1.84 6.61
C ARG A 38 -4.82 -2.26 5.47
N ALA A 39 -4.58 -1.38 4.50
CA ALA A 39 -3.77 -1.68 3.32
C ALA A 39 -2.31 -2.00 3.69
N ALA A 40 -1.78 -1.38 4.74
CA ALA A 40 -0.42 -1.62 5.23
C ALA A 40 -0.29 -2.86 6.12
N LEU A 41 -1.30 -3.15 6.96
CA LEU A 41 -1.18 -4.15 8.03
C LEU A 41 -2.02 -5.41 7.82
N GLN A 42 -2.92 -5.45 6.83
CA GLN A 42 -3.66 -6.66 6.51
C GLN A 42 -2.70 -7.82 6.24
N SER A 43 -2.97 -8.98 6.84
CA SER A 43 -2.08 -10.14 6.82
C SER A 43 -0.66 -9.82 7.30
N SER A 44 -0.54 -8.92 8.29
CA SER A 44 0.73 -8.42 8.82
C SER A 44 1.63 -7.82 7.73
N GLY A 45 1.03 -7.17 6.72
CA GLY A 45 1.73 -6.56 5.59
C GLY A 45 2.17 -7.54 4.49
N GLN A 46 1.95 -8.84 4.67
CA GLN A 46 2.26 -9.87 3.67
C GLN A 46 1.13 -9.98 2.64
N ASN A 47 0.94 -8.92 1.87
CA ASN A 47 -0.07 -8.83 0.82
C ASN A 47 0.56 -8.35 -0.49
N CYS A 48 0.42 -9.13 -1.57
CA CYS A 48 0.94 -8.79 -2.90
C CYS A 48 0.45 -7.41 -3.36
N ALA A 49 -0.79 -7.03 -3.03
CA ALA A 49 -1.44 -5.76 -3.38
C ALA A 49 -1.54 -4.75 -2.20
N GLY A 50 -0.82 -5.00 -1.08
CA GLY A 50 -0.82 -4.10 0.07
C GLY A 50 -0.10 -2.75 -0.19
N ALA A 51 -0.47 -1.72 0.57
CA ALA A 51 0.18 -0.41 0.49
C ALA A 51 1.62 -0.49 1.05
N LYS A 52 2.62 -0.14 0.24
CA LYS A 52 4.05 -0.29 0.60
C LYS A 52 4.87 0.99 0.45
N ARG A 53 4.30 2.02 -0.19
CA ARG A 53 4.88 3.36 -0.35
C ARG A 53 3.75 4.38 -0.22
N PHE A 54 3.89 5.35 0.67
CA PHE A 54 2.90 6.39 0.88
C PHE A 54 3.38 7.69 0.26
N MET A 55 2.54 8.30 -0.57
CA MET A 55 2.83 9.55 -1.26
C MET A 55 1.65 10.50 -1.07
N TYR A 56 1.94 11.79 -1.01
CA TYR A 56 0.94 12.83 -0.89
C TYR A 56 1.21 13.92 -1.91
N THR A 57 0.14 14.41 -2.54
CA THR A 57 0.22 15.55 -3.46
C THR A 57 -0.23 16.80 -2.71
N GLY A 58 0.67 17.76 -2.42
CA GLY A 58 0.37 19.04 -1.74
C GLY A 58 1.05 19.25 -0.37
N ILE A 59 0.50 20.13 0.47
CA ILE A 59 0.87 20.28 1.90
C ILE A 59 -0.06 19.42 2.80
N PHE A 60 0.17 18.09 2.89
CA PHE A 60 -0.26 17.30 4.06
C PHE A 60 0.91 17.34 5.02
N ILE A 61 1.10 18.51 5.61
CA ILE A 61 1.87 18.57 6.84
C ILE A 61 0.82 18.52 7.95
N LEU A 62 0.79 17.39 8.65
CA LEU A 62 0.17 17.26 9.98
C LEU A 62 -1.34 17.57 10.07
N HIS A 63 -2.19 16.64 9.60
CA HIS A 63 -3.37 16.28 10.40
C HIS A 63 -3.28 14.87 11.00
N LEU A 64 -2.12 14.21 10.80
CA LEU A 64 -1.58 13.19 11.69
C LEU A 64 -1.10 13.81 13.02
N SER A 65 -1.75 14.87 13.50
CA SER A 65 -2.07 14.95 14.92
C SER A 65 -3.06 13.83 15.21
N VAL A 66 -2.53 12.61 15.23
CA VAL A 66 -2.88 11.65 16.28
C VAL A 66 -3.15 12.50 17.51
N LYS A 67 -4.30 12.31 18.15
CA LYS A 67 -4.39 12.52 19.60
C LYS A 67 -3.31 11.64 20.23
N TRP A 68 -2.05 12.02 20.09
CA TRP A 68 -0.95 11.47 20.83
C TRP A 68 -1.32 11.93 22.23
N PRO A 69 -1.69 11.01 23.15
CA PRO A 69 -1.79 11.41 24.52
C PRO A 69 -0.43 12.01 24.83
N LYS A 70 -0.41 13.30 25.17
CA LYS A 70 0.80 13.94 25.68
C LYS A 70 1.24 13.09 26.87
N LEU A 71 2.25 12.25 26.66
CA LEU A 71 3.18 11.89 27.70
C LEU A 71 3.98 13.15 28.03
#